data_AF-A0A381T8E1-F1
#
_entry.id   AF-A0A381T8E1-F1
#
_cell.length_a   1.000
_cell.length_b   1.000
_cell.length_c   1.000
_cell.angle_alpha   90.00
_cell.angle_beta   90.00
_cell.angle_gamma   90.00
#
_symmetry.space_group_name_H-M   'P 1'
#
loop_
_entity.id
_entity.type
_entity.pdbx_description
1 polymer ?
#
loop_
_entity_poly.entity_id
_entity_poly.type
_entity_poly.pdbx_seq_one_letter_code
_entity_poly.pdbx_strand_id
1 'polypeptide(L)'
;MGRPINKRHFGTPDSGLDFKVRYHHGSEADGWIVKQVGSKRFKCTNKAGNDYTCTLVDKNSGTLALGEMTISVKDSGNAISQVTKITGRRVTLSAGTQIPWDFTGTGDTVEMEEAGTDTDFTSADNFE
;
A
#
# COMPACT_ATOMS: atom_id res chain seq x y z
N MET A 1 -18.12 0.97 10.36
CA MET A 1 -17.03 0.38 9.54
C MET A 1 -17.10 1.00 8.15
N GLY A 2 -16.01 1.61 7.65
CA GLY A 2 -15.99 2.19 6.31
C GLY A 2 -16.08 1.11 5.23
N ARG A 3 -16.54 1.47 4.03
CA ARG A 3 -16.66 0.51 2.92
C ARG A 3 -15.31 -0.16 2.65
N PRO A 4 -15.23 -1.51 2.65
CA PRO A 4 -14.02 -2.22 2.26
C PRO A 4 -13.54 -1.78 0.87
N ILE A 5 -12.23 -1.90 0.64
CA ILE A 5 -11.64 -1.62 -0.67
C ILE A 5 -12.21 -2.60 -1.71
N ASN A 6 -12.30 -2.14 -2.95
CA ASN A 6 -12.72 -2.99 -4.05
C ASN A 6 -11.70 -4.11 -4.28
N LYS A 7 -12.16 -5.35 -4.37
CA LYS A 7 -11.29 -6.53 -4.54
C LYS A 7 -10.47 -6.53 -5.82
N ARG A 8 -10.80 -5.67 -6.80
CA ARG A 8 -10.00 -5.48 -8.02
C ARG A 8 -8.59 -4.92 -7.79
N HIS A 9 -8.30 -4.42 -6.58
CA HIS A 9 -6.99 -3.90 -6.19
C HIS A 9 -6.20 -4.92 -5.36
N PHE A 10 -6.70 -6.17 -5.31
CA PHE A 10 -6.12 -7.27 -4.56
C PHE A 10 -5.91 -8.45 -5.49
N GLY A 11 -4.78 -9.12 -5.35
CA GLY A 11 -4.44 -10.28 -6.15
C GLY A 11 -3.02 -10.19 -6.68
N THR A 12 -2.60 -11.26 -7.38
CA THR A 12 -1.31 -11.26 -8.07
C THR A 12 -1.30 -10.11 -9.09
N PRO A 13 -0.30 -9.22 -9.05
CA PRO A 13 -0.24 -8.05 -9.92
C PRO A 13 -0.25 -8.43 -11.40
N ASP A 14 -1.13 -7.79 -12.18
CA ASP A 14 -1.26 -7.98 -13.63
C ASP A 14 -1.20 -6.68 -14.44
N SER A 15 -0.46 -5.68 -13.92
CA SER A 15 -0.11 -4.39 -14.56
C SER A 15 -1.24 -3.35 -14.72
N GLY A 16 -2.04 -3.09 -13.68
CA GLY A 16 -2.70 -1.77 -13.73
C GLY A 16 -3.44 -1.28 -12.49
N LEU A 17 -3.74 -2.15 -11.52
CA LEU A 17 -4.70 -1.78 -10.47
C LEU A 17 -4.36 -2.28 -9.07
N ASP A 18 -3.33 -3.10 -8.90
CA ASP A 18 -2.96 -3.67 -7.61
C ASP A 18 -2.11 -2.70 -6.81
N PHE A 19 -2.33 -2.68 -5.49
CA PHE A 19 -1.57 -1.80 -4.60
C PHE A 19 -0.22 -2.41 -4.26
N LYS A 20 0.86 -1.65 -4.52
CA LYS A 20 2.18 -1.95 -3.96
C LYS A 20 2.16 -1.66 -2.46
N VAL A 21 2.74 -2.57 -1.70
CA VAL A 21 2.90 -2.40 -0.24
C VAL A 21 4.27 -2.88 0.19
N ARG A 22 4.78 -2.27 1.26
CA ARG A 22 5.95 -2.76 1.99
C ARG A 22 5.47 -3.48 3.24
N TYR A 23 5.94 -4.70 3.49
CA TYR A 23 5.54 -5.46 4.67
C TYR A 23 6.70 -6.26 5.27
N HIS A 24 6.62 -6.55 6.57
CA HIS A 24 7.68 -7.26 7.29
C HIS A 24 7.24 -8.67 7.72
N HIS A 25 7.89 -9.69 7.16
CA HIS A 25 7.66 -11.13 7.45
C HIS A 25 8.96 -11.86 7.84
N GLY A 26 9.70 -11.30 8.80
CA GLY A 26 11.06 -11.74 9.16
C GLY A 26 12.11 -10.80 8.56
N SER A 27 11.88 -10.35 7.33
CA SER A 27 12.51 -9.17 6.73
C SER A 27 11.46 -8.31 6.04
N GLU A 28 11.77 -7.04 5.83
CA GLU A 28 10.95 -6.20 4.96
C GLU A 28 11.08 -6.61 3.49
N ALA A 29 9.96 -6.62 2.79
CA ALA A 29 9.91 -6.86 1.36
C ALA A 29 8.74 -6.07 0.74
N ASP A 30 8.87 -5.80 -0.55
CA ASP A 30 7.75 -5.33 -1.35
C ASP A 30 6.82 -6.49 -1.69
N GLY A 31 5.56 -6.15 -1.92
CA GLY A 31 4.53 -7.11 -2.25
C GLY A 31 3.21 -6.43 -2.53
N TRP A 32 2.14 -7.21 -2.39
CA TRP A 32 0.78 -6.79 -2.68
C TRP A 32 -0.21 -7.32 -1.66
N ILE A 33 -1.43 -6.76 -1.68
CA ILE A 33 -2.51 -7.18 -0.79
C ILE A 33 -3.29 -8.33 -1.43
N VAL A 34 -3.42 -9.43 -0.71
CA VAL A 34 -4.26 -10.58 -1.09
C VAL A 34 -5.69 -10.40 -0.58
N LYS A 35 -5.84 -9.89 0.65
CA LYS A 35 -7.14 -9.77 1.30
C LYS A 35 -7.15 -8.72 2.41
N GLN A 36 -8.21 -7.94 2.49
CA GLN A 36 -8.51 -7.14 3.68
C GLN A 36 -9.15 -8.01 4.78
N VAL A 37 -8.49 -8.09 5.93
CA VAL A 37 -8.92 -8.90 7.10
C VAL A 37 -9.60 -8.01 8.16
N GLY A 38 -9.27 -6.72 8.19
CA GLY A 38 -9.91 -5.72 9.05
C GLY A 38 -9.74 -4.31 8.50
N SER A 39 -10.13 -3.30 9.28
CA SER A 39 -10.04 -1.90 8.86
C SER A 39 -8.60 -1.39 8.69
N LYS A 40 -7.65 -2.01 9.39
CA LYS A 40 -6.20 -1.72 9.34
C LYS A 40 -5.34 -2.99 9.25
N ARG A 41 -5.95 -4.14 8.88
CA ARG A 41 -5.25 -5.42 8.82
C ARG A 41 -5.45 -6.06 7.46
N PHE A 42 -4.36 -6.48 6.83
CA PHE A 42 -4.36 -7.03 5.48
C PHE A 42 -3.49 -8.27 5.43
N LYS A 43 -3.87 -9.24 4.61
CA LYS A 43 -3.01 -10.33 4.22
C LYS A 43 -2.17 -9.86 3.05
N CYS A 44 -0.86 -9.80 3.23
CA CYS A 44 0.13 -9.42 2.22
C CYS A 44 0.88 -10.68 1.76
N THR A 45 1.40 -10.63 0.54
CA THR A 45 2.30 -11.66 0.02
C THR A 45 3.28 -11.01 -0.97
N ASN A 46 4.25 -11.79 -1.40
CA ASN A 46 5.20 -11.43 -2.46
C ASN A 46 5.34 -12.61 -3.44
N LYS A 47 6.23 -12.47 -4.42
CA LYS A 47 6.56 -13.52 -5.39
C LYS A 47 6.93 -14.86 -4.75
N ALA A 48 7.61 -14.83 -3.61
CA ALA A 48 8.02 -16.03 -2.89
C ALA A 48 6.87 -16.73 -2.17
N GLY A 49 5.65 -16.17 -2.18
CA GLY A 49 4.47 -16.74 -1.51
C GLY A 49 4.49 -16.57 0.01
N ASN A 50 5.18 -15.54 0.51
CA ASN A 50 5.32 -15.30 1.95
C ASN A 50 4.09 -14.60 2.54
N ASP A 51 3.01 -15.36 2.63
CA ASP A 51 1.72 -14.90 3.13
C ASP A 51 1.79 -14.50 4.62
N TYR A 52 1.53 -13.22 4.92
CA TYR A 52 1.50 -12.73 6.30
C TYR A 52 0.36 -11.74 6.54
N THR A 53 -0.25 -11.79 7.73
CA THR A 53 -1.27 -10.80 8.12
C THR A 53 -0.58 -9.65 8.84
N CYS A 54 -0.61 -8.49 8.21
CA CYS A 54 0.09 -7.30 8.68
C CYS A 54 -0.89 -6.21 9.13
N THR A 55 -0.44 -5.40 10.09
CA THR A 55 -1.14 -4.19 10.53
C THR A 55 -0.58 -2.99 9.77
N LEU A 56 -1.47 -2.18 9.20
CA LEU A 56 -1.13 -0.94 8.54
C LEU A 56 -0.66 0.11 9.56
N VAL A 57 0.56 0.61 9.38
CA VAL A 57 1.21 1.57 10.29
C VAL A 57 1.71 2.80 9.54
N ASP A 58 1.79 3.91 10.27
CA ASP A 58 2.32 5.20 9.81
C ASP A 58 3.85 5.21 9.98
N LYS A 59 4.56 4.42 9.17
CA LYS A 59 6.01 4.26 9.24
C LYS A 59 6.61 4.17 7.85
N ASN A 60 7.80 4.74 7.70
CA ASN A 60 8.58 4.64 6.47
C ASN A 60 9.08 3.20 6.24
N SER A 61 9.32 2.85 4.98
CA SER A 61 10.06 1.65 4.62
C SER A 61 11.42 1.63 5.34
N GLY A 62 11.87 0.44 5.74
CA GLY A 62 13.10 0.22 6.52
C GLY A 62 12.94 0.34 8.04
N THR A 63 11.74 0.71 8.53
CA THR A 63 11.46 0.91 9.97
C THR A 63 10.31 0.05 10.50
N LEU A 64 9.78 -0.85 9.67
CA LEU A 64 8.67 -1.74 10.02
C LEU A 64 9.15 -2.81 11.01
N ALA A 65 8.33 -3.10 12.01
CA ALA A 65 8.47 -4.27 12.85
C ALA A 65 7.76 -5.48 12.25
N LEU A 66 8.07 -6.69 12.75
CA LEU A 66 7.41 -7.92 12.33
C LEU A 66 5.87 -7.82 12.43
N GLY A 67 5.18 -8.12 11.33
CA GLY A 67 3.72 -8.03 11.25
C GLY A 67 3.18 -6.62 11.02
N GLU A 68 4.05 -5.68 10.65
CA GLU A 68 3.64 -4.36 10.18
C GLU A 68 3.74 -4.27 8.64
N MET A 69 2.95 -3.37 8.09
CA MET A 69 3.02 -2.97 6.68
C MET A 69 2.79 -1.47 6.55
N THR A 70 3.29 -0.90 5.46
CA THR A 70 2.98 0.46 5.06
C THR A 70 2.53 0.50 3.60
N ILE A 71 1.72 1.51 3.30
CA ILE A 71 1.30 1.86 1.95
C ILE A 71 1.71 3.32 1.78
N SER A 72 2.54 3.56 0.78
CA SER A 72 3.02 4.90 0.46
C SER A 72 2.09 5.55 -0.57
N VAL A 73 1.91 6.86 -0.44
CA VAL A 73 1.24 7.70 -1.45
C VAL A 73 2.10 8.94 -1.72
N LYS A 74 2.04 9.47 -2.94
CA LYS A 74 2.76 10.68 -3.34
C LYS A 74 1.76 11.78 -3.70
N ASP A 75 1.97 13.00 -3.21
CA ASP A 75 1.15 14.15 -3.60
C ASP A 75 1.67 14.84 -4.87
N SER A 76 0.93 15.85 -5.37
CA SER A 76 1.33 16.62 -6.56
C SER A 76 2.62 17.42 -6.40
N GLY A 77 3.11 17.58 -5.16
CA GLY A 77 4.40 18.18 -4.83
C GLY A 77 5.54 17.15 -4.72
N ASN A 78 5.29 15.89 -5.05
CA ASN A 78 6.18 14.74 -4.87
C ASN A 78 6.50 14.40 -3.42
N ALA A 79 5.73 14.90 -2.44
CA ALA A 79 5.90 14.50 -1.06
C ALA A 79 5.29 13.12 -0.82
N ILE A 80 6.08 12.21 -0.26
CA ILE A 80 5.64 10.86 0.08
C ILE A 80 5.08 10.84 1.51
N SER A 81 3.91 10.23 1.68
CA SER A 81 3.23 10.05 2.96
C SER A 81 2.73 8.62 3.12
N GLN A 82 2.52 8.19 4.36
CA GLN A 82 2.05 6.86 4.69
C GLN A 82 0.55 6.86 4.98
N VAL A 83 -0.13 5.84 4.48
CA VAL A 83 -1.56 5.66 4.68
C VAL A 83 -1.82 5.04 6.05
N THR A 84 -2.61 5.73 6.88
CA THR A 84 -3.03 5.25 8.21
C THR A 84 -4.33 4.44 8.17
N LYS A 85 -5.10 4.62 7.09
CA LYS A 85 -6.36 3.92 6.80
C LYS A 85 -6.77 4.12 5.33
N ILE A 86 -7.38 3.12 4.71
CA ILE A 86 -7.94 3.22 3.37
C ILE A 86 -9.38 2.69 3.34
N THR A 87 -10.28 3.46 2.74
CA THR A 87 -11.71 3.13 2.63
C THR A 87 -12.28 3.62 1.30
N GLY A 88 -12.82 2.70 0.50
CA GLY A 88 -13.29 3.04 -0.85
C GLY A 88 -12.21 3.75 -1.67
N ARG A 89 -12.52 4.94 -2.18
CA ARG A 89 -11.61 5.77 -3.00
C ARG A 89 -10.91 6.89 -2.20
N ARG A 90 -10.73 6.71 -0.88
CA ARG A 90 -10.04 7.67 -0.02
C ARG A 90 -9.01 6.99 0.87
N VAL A 91 -7.88 7.66 1.04
CA VAL A 91 -6.88 7.36 2.06
C VAL A 91 -6.99 8.35 3.20
N THR A 92 -6.59 7.92 4.39
CA THR A 92 -6.35 8.79 5.55
C THR A 92 -4.85 8.80 5.79
N LEU A 93 -4.26 9.99 5.90
CA LEU A 93 -2.84 10.18 6.20
C LEU A 93 -2.64 10.47 7.69
N SER A 94 -1.43 10.86 8.07
CA SER A 94 -1.12 11.36 9.41
C SER A 94 -2.01 12.58 9.74
N ALA A 95 -2.26 12.81 11.04
CA ALA A 95 -3.22 13.81 11.55
C ALA A 95 -4.69 13.65 11.11
N GLY A 96 -5.06 12.57 10.40
CA GLY A 96 -6.44 12.25 10.05
C GLY A 96 -6.95 12.89 8.76
N THR A 97 -6.07 13.55 7.99
CA THR A 97 -6.39 14.13 6.69
C THR A 97 -6.87 13.05 5.72
N GLN A 98 -8.04 13.25 5.11
CA GLN A 98 -8.59 12.31 4.15
C GLN A 98 -8.52 12.86 2.73
N ILE A 99 -7.86 12.15 1.82
CA ILE A 99 -7.60 12.58 0.44
C ILE A 99 -8.05 11.49 -0.53
N PRO A 100 -8.70 11.83 -1.67
CA PRO A 100 -8.96 10.85 -2.71
C PRO A 100 -7.65 10.34 -3.32
N TRP A 101 -7.65 9.13 -3.87
CA TRP A 101 -6.47 8.54 -4.51
C TRP A 101 -6.77 8.07 -5.93
N ASP A 102 -5.75 8.06 -6.77
CA ASP A 102 -5.67 7.38 -8.06
C ASP A 102 -4.22 6.91 -8.31
N PHE A 103 -3.89 6.41 -9.49
CA PHE A 103 -2.54 5.92 -9.82
C PHE A 103 -1.66 6.98 -10.51
N THR A 104 -2.08 8.25 -10.51
CA THR A 104 -1.42 9.35 -11.22
C THR A 104 -1.11 10.58 -10.36
N GLY A 105 -1.84 10.79 -9.26
CA GLY A 105 -1.63 11.88 -8.30
C GLY A 105 -1.69 13.28 -8.90
N THR A 106 -2.82 13.64 -9.54
CA THR A 106 -2.97 14.98 -10.14
C THR A 106 -4.06 15.80 -9.45
N GLY A 107 -3.78 17.08 -9.21
CA GLY A 107 -4.71 18.00 -8.55
C GLY A 107 -4.95 17.64 -7.10
N ASP A 108 -6.21 17.34 -6.74
CA ASP A 108 -6.64 17.07 -5.36
C ASP A 108 -6.51 15.59 -4.94
N THR A 109 -5.86 14.75 -5.76
CA THR A 109 -5.62 13.33 -5.46
C THR A 109 -4.17 13.06 -5.08
N VAL A 110 -3.96 12.01 -4.29
CA VAL A 110 -2.64 11.41 -4.12
C VAL A 110 -2.47 10.21 -5.05
N GLU A 111 -1.25 10.03 -5.53
CA GLU A 111 -0.80 8.86 -6.28
C GLU A 111 -0.65 7.68 -5.31
N MET A 112 -1.39 6.62 -5.54
CA MET A 112 -1.17 5.30 -4.97
C MET A 112 -0.17 4.56 -5.84
N GLU A 113 0.84 3.96 -5.23
CA GLU A 113 1.82 3.18 -5.97
C GLU A 113 1.21 1.88 -6.50
N GLU A 114 1.41 1.63 -7.79
CA GLU A 114 1.01 0.38 -8.43
C GLU A 114 2.06 -0.70 -8.18
N ALA A 115 1.62 -1.93 -7.91
CA ALA A 115 2.48 -3.10 -7.83
C ALA A 115 3.13 -3.47 -9.19
N GLY A 116 2.56 -2.98 -10.30
CA GLY A 116 3.07 -3.20 -11.64
C GLY A 116 3.08 -4.68 -12.03
N THR A 117 4.05 -5.06 -12.84
CA THR A 117 4.44 -6.47 -13.04
C THR A 117 5.48 -6.88 -12.02
N ASP A 118 5.64 -8.19 -11.83
CA ASP A 118 6.54 -8.77 -10.83
C ASP A 118 8.03 -8.34 -10.95
N THR A 119 8.46 -7.77 -12.08
CA THR A 119 9.80 -7.17 -12.23
C THR A 119 9.96 -5.82 -11.53
N ASP A 120 8.86 -5.17 -11.14
CA ASP A 120 8.84 -3.77 -10.67
C ASP A 120 9.14 -3.65 -9.15
N PHE A 121 9.49 -4.77 -8.52
CA PHE A 121 9.88 -4.87 -7.10
C PHE A 121 11.41 -4.93 -6.88
N THR A 122 12.23 -4.61 -7.90
CA THR A 122 13.69 -4.67 -7.77
C THR A 122 14.32 -3.43 -7.13
N SER A 123 13.60 -2.30 -7.10
CA SER A 123 14.07 -1.07 -6.44
C SER A 123 13.40 -0.88 -5.08
N ALA A 124 14.20 -0.45 -4.11
CA ALA A 124 13.72 -0.06 -2.79
C ALA A 124 13.11 1.36 -2.75
N ASP A 125 13.11 2.06 -3.89
CA ASP A 125 12.47 3.37 -4.00
C ASP A 125 10.97 3.20 -4.19
N ASN A 126 10.19 3.97 -3.44
CA ASN A 126 8.75 4.03 -3.61
C ASN A 126 8.49 5.13 -4.64
N PHE A 127 7.74 4.85 -5.70
CA PHE A 127 7.43 5.77 -6.81
C PHE A 127 8.60 6.04 -7.78
N GLU A 128 9.09 4.97 -8.44
CA GLU A 128 10.02 5.09 -9.59
C GLU A 128 9.63 6.15 -10.64
#